data_AF-A0A8B7IUP4-F1
#
_entry.id   AF-A0A8B7IUP4-F1
#
_cell.length_a   1.000
_cell.length_b   1.000
_cell.length_c   1.000
_cell.angle_alpha   90.00
_cell.angle_beta   90.00
_cell.angle_gamma   90.00
#
_symmetry.space_group_name_H-M   'P 1'
#
loop_
_entity.id
_entity.type
_entity.pdbx_description
1 polymer ?
#
loop_
_entity_poly.entity_id
_entity_poly.type
_entity_poly.pdbx_seq_one_letter_code
_entity_poly.pdbx_strand_id
1 'polypeptide(L)'
;MSVVNRGDPYPQEVGATVQGVMEKLNYSNPYRLVWQSKVGPMSWLGPQTDETIKGLCQRGKKNMLLVPIAFTSDHIETLYELDIEYAQVLANECGVENIRRAESLNGNPLFSKSFSVKLGA
;
A
#
# COMPACT_ATOMS: atom_id res chain seq x y z
N MET A 1 -1.81 -13.72 -12.73
CA MET A 1 -2.27 -14.88 -11.93
C MET A 1 -1.37 -16.10 -12.13
N SER A 2 -0.74 -16.31 -13.29
CA SER A 2 0.11 -17.50 -13.52
C SER A 2 1.27 -17.65 -12.52
N VAL A 3 1.86 -16.56 -12.01
CA VAL A 3 2.95 -16.59 -11.01
C VAL A 3 2.41 -16.85 -9.60
N VAL A 4 1.40 -16.10 -9.15
CA VAL A 4 0.73 -16.34 -7.85
C VAL A 4 0.18 -17.77 -7.77
N ASN A 5 -0.47 -18.26 -8.83
CA ASN A 5 -1.02 -19.62 -8.87
C ASN A 5 0.05 -20.71 -8.91
N ARG A 6 1.33 -20.37 -9.10
CA ARG A 6 2.47 -21.29 -8.98
C ARG A 6 3.04 -21.35 -7.57
N GLY A 7 2.42 -20.67 -6.59
CA GLY A 7 2.83 -20.70 -5.19
C GLY A 7 3.84 -19.61 -4.83
N ASP A 8 3.78 -18.46 -5.50
CA ASP A 8 4.60 -17.32 -5.14
C ASP A 8 4.28 -16.85 -3.71
N PRO A 9 5.27 -16.72 -2.80
CA PRO A 9 5.05 -16.41 -1.39
C PRO A 9 4.72 -14.94 -1.14
N TYR A 10 4.96 -14.05 -2.11
CA TYR A 10 4.85 -12.60 -1.94
C TYR A 10 3.51 -12.14 -1.36
N PRO A 11 2.33 -12.62 -1.83
CA PRO A 11 1.06 -12.18 -1.26
C PRO A 11 0.89 -12.57 0.21
N GLN A 12 1.42 -13.73 0.61
CA GLN A 12 1.37 -14.21 1.98
C GLN A 12 2.28 -13.38 2.88
N GLU A 13 3.52 -13.13 2.46
CA GLU A 13 4.50 -12.37 3.24
C GLU A 13 4.10 -10.88 3.40
N VAL A 14 3.55 -10.28 2.34
CA VAL A 14 2.97 -8.92 2.42
C VAL A 14 1.77 -8.92 3.36
N GLY A 15 0.88 -9.92 3.28
CA GLY A 15 -0.24 -10.08 4.21
C GLY A 15 0.20 -10.20 5.67
N ALA A 16 1.24 -10.99 5.94
CA ALA A 16 1.84 -11.13 7.26
C ALA A 16 2.44 -9.81 7.77
N THR A 17 3.10 -9.05 6.90
CA THR A 17 3.65 -7.72 7.23
C THR A 17 2.54 -6.75 7.64
N VAL A 18 1.46 -6.68 6.85
CA VAL A 18 0.29 -5.85 7.18
C VAL A 18 -0.29 -6.25 8.54
N GLN A 19 -0.45 -7.55 8.79
CA GLN A 19 -0.98 -8.06 10.04
C GLN A 19 -0.13 -7.59 11.24
N GLY A 20 1.20 -7.75 11.17
CA GLY A 20 2.10 -7.31 12.25
C GLY A 20 2.06 -5.80 12.50
N VAL A 21 1.89 -4.99 11.45
CA VAL A 21 1.69 -3.53 11.59
C VAL A 21 0.37 -3.23 12.31
N MET A 22 -0.73 -3.87 11.90
CA MET A 22 -2.05 -3.62 12.47
C MET A 22 -2.17 -4.07 13.92
N GLU A 23 -1.52 -5.19 14.28
CA GLU A 23 -1.39 -5.64 15.68
C GLU A 23 -0.65 -4.60 16.52
N LYS A 24 0.48 -4.06 16.01
CA LYS A 24 1.25 -3.03 16.72
C LYS A 24 0.46 -1.73 16.92
N LEU A 25 -0.44 -1.42 16.00
CA LEU A 25 -1.34 -0.27 16.06
C LEU A 25 -2.64 -0.55 16.84
N ASN A 26 -2.79 -1.73 17.45
CA ASN A 26 -3.98 -2.15 18.18
C ASN A 26 -5.28 -2.01 17.36
N TYR A 27 -5.22 -2.25 16.05
CA TYR A 27 -6.36 -2.11 15.12
C TYR A 27 -7.12 -0.78 15.26
N SER A 28 -6.41 0.31 15.55
CA SER A 28 -7.04 1.61 15.84
C SER A 28 -7.87 2.17 14.68
N ASN A 29 -7.68 1.67 13.45
CA ASN A 29 -8.41 2.04 12.25
C ASN A 29 -8.70 0.81 11.38
N PRO A 30 -9.80 0.80 10.60
CA PRO A 30 -10.05 -0.24 9.60
C PRO A 30 -9.01 -0.16 8.48
N TYR A 31 -8.65 -1.32 7.92
CA TYR A 31 -7.64 -1.42 6.86
C TYR A 31 -8.06 -2.41 5.78
N ARG A 32 -7.39 -2.32 4.62
CA ARG A 32 -7.48 -3.31 3.55
C ARG A 32 -6.16 -3.37 2.79
N LEU A 33 -5.64 -4.57 2.58
CA LEU A 33 -4.53 -4.79 1.63
C LEU A 33 -5.07 -4.78 0.21
N VAL A 34 -4.45 -3.98 -0.65
CA VAL A 34 -4.78 -3.77 -2.06
C VAL A 34 -3.49 -3.75 -2.89
N TRP A 35 -3.60 -3.89 -4.20
CA TRP A 35 -2.46 -4.02 -5.11
C TRP A 35 -2.48 -2.92 -6.16
N GLN A 36 -1.32 -2.38 -6.52
CA GLN A 36 -1.18 -1.28 -7.46
C GLN A 36 -0.33 -1.68 -8.68
N SER A 37 -0.17 -0.73 -9.61
CA SER A 37 0.77 -0.83 -10.73
C SER A 37 0.54 -2.04 -11.65
N LYS A 38 -0.73 -2.42 -11.88
CA LYS A 38 -1.09 -3.40 -12.91
C LYS A 38 -0.73 -2.86 -14.29
N VAL A 39 0.06 -3.63 -15.04
CA VAL A 39 0.43 -3.31 -16.43
C VAL A 39 -0.12 -4.36 -17.40
N GLY A 40 -0.73 -3.89 -18.48
CA GLY A 40 -1.22 -4.73 -19.57
C GLY A 40 -2.51 -5.53 -19.24
N PRO A 41 -2.96 -6.36 -20.20
CA PRO A 41 -4.30 -6.94 -20.17
C PRO A 41 -4.42 -8.25 -19.36
N MET A 42 -3.30 -8.81 -18.89
CA MET A 42 -3.32 -10.07 -18.15
C MET A 42 -4.06 -9.93 -16.81
N SER A 43 -4.47 -11.05 -16.21
CA SER A 43 -5.06 -11.02 -14.86
C SER A 43 -3.98 -10.79 -13.80
N TRP A 44 -4.19 -9.80 -12.94
CA TRP A 44 -3.31 -9.47 -11.81
C TRP A 44 -3.95 -9.81 -10.47
N LEU A 45 -3.14 -9.80 -9.42
CA LEU A 45 -3.63 -9.92 -8.06
C LEU A 45 -4.46 -8.68 -7.71
N GLY A 46 -5.62 -8.88 -7.11
CA GLY A 46 -6.55 -7.81 -6.76
C GLY A 46 -6.97 -7.86 -5.29
N PRO A 47 -7.74 -6.85 -4.83
CA PRO A 47 -8.31 -5.75 -5.61
C PRO A 47 -7.26 -4.67 -5.99
N GLN A 48 -7.55 -3.88 -7.03
CA GLN A 48 -6.67 -2.78 -7.46
C GLN A 48 -6.85 -1.54 -6.55
N THR A 49 -5.78 -0.78 -6.34
CA THR A 49 -5.77 0.41 -5.46
C THR A 49 -6.73 1.50 -5.94
N ASP A 50 -6.66 1.85 -7.22
CA ASP A 50 -7.53 2.84 -7.88
C ASP A 50 -9.02 2.47 -7.78
N GLU A 51 -9.37 1.23 -8.15
CA GLU A 51 -10.73 0.70 -8.06
C GLU A 51 -11.23 0.69 -6.60
N THR A 52 -10.34 0.41 -5.66
CA THR A 52 -10.68 0.41 -4.23
C THR A 52 -10.91 1.82 -3.71
N ILE A 53 -10.07 2.80 -4.06
CA ILE A 53 -10.26 4.21 -3.70
C ILE A 53 -11.62 4.69 -4.21
N LYS A 54 -11.90 4.49 -5.51
CA LYS A 54 -13.18 4.86 -6.12
C LYS A 54 -14.35 4.19 -5.42
N GLY A 55 -14.26 2.87 -5.19
CA GLY A 55 -15.31 2.10 -4.55
C GLY A 55 -15.57 2.50 -3.09
N LEU A 56 -14.53 2.79 -2.31
CA LEU A 56 -14.67 3.27 -0.94
C LEU A 56 -15.31 4.66 -0.92
N CYS A 57 -14.90 5.52 -1.83
CA CYS A 57 -15.43 6.87 -1.95
C CYS A 57 -16.93 6.90 -2.30
N GLN A 58 -17.36 6.04 -3.23
CA GLN A 58 -18.78 5.81 -3.56
C GLN A 58 -19.60 5.29 -2.38
N ARG A 59 -18.96 4.59 -1.43
CA ARG A 59 -19.57 4.08 -0.20
C ARG A 59 -19.48 5.09 0.97
N GLY A 60 -19.15 6.34 0.68
CA GLY A 60 -19.09 7.42 1.67
C GLY A 60 -17.83 7.42 2.54
N LYS A 61 -16.82 6.59 2.24
CA LYS A 61 -15.52 6.66 2.92
C LYS A 61 -14.66 7.72 2.23
N LYS A 62 -14.61 8.92 2.80
CA LYS A 62 -13.96 10.10 2.20
C LYS A 62 -12.58 10.44 2.80
N ASN A 63 -12.11 9.66 3.76
CA ASN A 63 -10.87 9.87 4.48
C ASN A 63 -10.02 8.59 4.38
N MET A 64 -8.83 8.67 3.76
CA MET A 64 -7.99 7.50 3.45
C MET A 64 -6.50 7.79 3.71
N LEU A 65 -5.78 6.75 4.13
CA LEU A 65 -4.32 6.75 4.26
C LEU A 65 -3.74 5.61 3.42
N LEU A 66 -2.93 5.96 2.42
CA LEU A 66 -2.18 5.04 1.58
C LEU A 66 -0.85 4.70 2.28
N VAL A 67 -0.50 3.42 2.35
CA VAL A 67 0.72 2.96 3.03
C VAL A 67 1.55 2.11 2.06
N PRO A 68 2.72 2.58 1.59
CA PRO A 68 3.59 1.81 0.71
C PRO A 68 4.28 0.69 1.52
N ILE A 69 3.63 -0.46 1.65
CA ILE A 69 4.04 -1.51 2.58
C ILE A 69 5.15 -2.44 2.05
N ALA A 70 5.28 -2.55 0.72
CA ALA A 70 6.12 -3.56 0.08
C ALA A 70 7.41 -3.01 -0.55
N PHE A 71 7.68 -1.72 -0.39
CA PHE A 71 8.93 -1.08 -0.82
C PHE A 71 9.35 0.00 0.18
N THR A 72 10.64 0.15 0.41
CA THR A 72 11.13 0.88 1.60
C THR A 72 11.59 2.30 1.33
N SER A 73 11.74 2.69 0.07
CA SER A 73 12.15 4.04 -0.34
C SER A 73 11.16 4.66 -1.31
N ASP A 74 11.19 5.97 -1.45
CA ASP A 74 10.46 6.62 -2.53
C ASP A 74 10.98 6.20 -3.92
N HIS A 75 10.03 6.04 -4.84
CA HIS A 75 10.22 5.60 -6.22
C HIS A 75 9.02 6.10 -7.05
N ILE A 76 8.98 5.78 -8.36
CA ILE A 76 7.95 6.31 -9.26
C ILE A 76 6.54 5.95 -8.79
N GLU A 77 6.34 4.75 -8.28
CA GLU A 77 5.07 4.26 -7.76
C GLU A 77 4.59 5.03 -6.53
N THR A 78 5.47 5.58 -5.69
CA THR A 78 5.05 6.40 -4.54
C THR A 78 4.86 7.86 -4.92
N LEU A 79 5.85 8.46 -5.57
CA LEU A 79 5.88 9.91 -5.84
C LEU A 79 4.96 10.32 -6.99
N TYR A 80 4.66 9.41 -7.90
CA TYR A 80 3.81 9.69 -9.05
C TYR A 80 2.45 8.99 -8.93
N GLU A 81 2.42 7.66 -8.88
CA GLU A 81 1.16 6.91 -8.89
C GLU A 81 0.33 7.18 -7.62
N LEU A 82 0.92 7.06 -6.42
CA LEU A 82 0.17 7.35 -5.18
C LEU A 82 -0.08 8.86 -4.98
N ASP A 83 0.94 9.70 -5.10
CA ASP A 83 0.83 11.12 -4.71
C ASP A 83 0.15 12.01 -5.76
N ILE A 84 0.24 11.67 -7.05
CA ILE A 84 -0.32 12.47 -8.14
C ILE A 84 -1.55 11.78 -8.72
N GLU A 85 -1.40 10.58 -9.29
CA GLU A 85 -2.52 9.92 -9.97
C GLU A 85 -3.65 9.60 -8.98
N TYR A 86 -3.34 9.04 -7.81
CA TYR A 86 -4.37 8.65 -6.86
C TYR A 86 -4.76 9.78 -5.92
N ALA A 87 -3.78 10.40 -5.25
CA ALA A 87 -4.07 11.38 -4.21
C ALA A 87 -4.52 12.75 -4.73
N GLN A 88 -4.17 13.12 -5.97
CA GLN A 88 -4.63 14.36 -6.58
C GLN A 88 -5.72 14.11 -7.62
N VAL A 89 -5.43 13.34 -8.67
CA VAL A 89 -6.37 13.20 -9.80
C VAL A 89 -7.60 12.40 -9.40
N LEU A 90 -7.43 11.13 -9.03
CA LEU A 90 -8.55 10.23 -8.71
C LEU A 90 -9.33 10.69 -7.48
N ALA A 91 -8.65 11.21 -6.46
CA ALA A 91 -9.26 11.73 -5.25
C ALA A 91 -10.20 12.90 -5.54
N ASN A 92 -9.78 13.85 -6.39
CA ASN A 92 -10.61 14.97 -6.82
C ASN A 92 -11.82 14.47 -7.63
N GLU A 93 -11.62 13.54 -8.58
CA GLU A 93 -12.70 12.97 -9.38
C GLU A 93 -13.76 12.24 -8.55
N CYS A 94 -13.33 11.55 -7.50
CA CYS A 94 -14.23 10.81 -6.61
C CYS A 94 -14.84 11.68 -5.50
N GLY A 95 -14.35 12.91 -5.31
CA GLY A 95 -14.72 13.79 -4.21
C GLY A 95 -14.30 13.24 -2.85
N VAL A 96 -13.06 12.76 -2.75
CA VAL A 96 -12.41 12.38 -1.48
C VAL A 96 -12.09 13.66 -0.69
N GLU A 97 -12.35 13.68 0.62
CA GLU A 97 -12.09 14.85 1.47
C GLU A 97 -10.62 14.92 1.89
N ASN A 98 -10.08 13.78 2.35
CA ASN A 98 -8.69 13.66 2.74
C ASN A 98 -8.10 12.35 2.24
N ILE A 99 -7.03 12.44 1.47
CA ILE A 99 -6.18 11.31 1.14
C ILE A 99 -4.74 11.69 1.40
N ARG A 100 -4.02 10.84 2.12
CA ARG A 100 -2.61 11.04 2.41
C ARG A 100 -1.85 9.76 2.16
N ARG A 101 -0.55 9.88 1.92
CA ARG A 101 0.37 8.75 1.90
C ARG A 101 1.26 8.80 3.14
N ALA A 102 1.49 7.65 3.77
CA ALA A 102 2.50 7.52 4.80
C ALA A 102 3.89 7.66 4.16
N GLU A 103 4.82 8.34 4.85
CA GLU A 103 6.18 8.49 4.36
C GLU A 103 6.83 7.11 4.15
N SER A 104 7.58 6.98 3.05
CA SER A 104 8.44 5.82 2.84
C SER A 104 9.50 5.74 3.95
N LEU A 105 10.00 4.55 4.26
CA LEU A 105 10.97 4.39 5.36
C LEU A 105 12.24 5.22 5.15
N ASN A 106 12.70 5.33 3.88
CA ASN A 106 13.80 6.20 3.47
C ASN A 106 14.99 6.14 4.44
N GLY A 107 15.45 7.29 4.94
CA GLY A 107 16.57 7.41 5.87
C GLY A 107 16.20 7.27 7.36
N ASN A 108 15.04 6.70 7.70
CA ASN A 108 14.61 6.58 9.10
C ASN A 108 15.66 5.82 9.93
N PRO A 109 16.25 6.42 10.99
CA PRO A 109 17.31 5.78 11.78
C PRO A 109 16.88 4.47 12.44
N LEU A 110 15.59 4.31 12.79
CA LEU A 110 15.07 3.06 13.33
C LEU A 110 15.05 1.95 12.28
N PHE A 111 14.81 2.29 11.02
CA PHE A 111 14.89 1.34 9.92
C PHE A 111 16.33 0.89 9.71
N SER A 112 17.30 1.82 9.68
CA SER A 112 18.73 1.49 9.63
C SER A 112 19.16 0.57 10.78
N LYS A 113 18.72 0.87 12.01
CA LYS A 113 19.01 0.03 13.19
C LYS A 113 18.43 -1.38 13.07
N SER A 114 17.30 -1.55 12.39
CA SER A 114 16.67 -2.86 12.22
C SER A 114 17.56 -3.86 11.45
N PHE A 115 18.38 -3.38 10.51
CA PHE A 115 19.34 -4.23 9.79
C PHE A 115 20.49 -4.68 10.68
N SER A 116 20.97 -3.83 11.58
CA SER A 116 22.02 -4.19 12.54
C SER A 116 21.58 -5.32 13.48
N VAL A 117 20.31 -5.32 13.87
CA VAL A 117 19.73 -6.40 14.69
C VAL A 117 19.62 -7.70 13.89
N LYS A 118 19.29 -7.63 12.60
CA LYS A 118 19.18 -8.83 11.74
C LYS A 118 20.53 -9.44 11.34
N LEU A 119 21.58 -8.64 11.18
CA LEU A 119 22.91 -9.13 10.77
C LEU A 119 23.75 -9.68 11.94
N GLY A 120 23.35 -9.41 13.18
CA GLY A 120 24.02 -9.91 14.39
C GLY A 120 23.41 -11.18 14.99
N ALA A 121 22.37 -11.74 14.35
CA ALA A 121 21.72 -13.01 14.69
C ALA A 121 22.06 -14.07 13.65
#